data_AF-A0A1G0QKD4-F1
#
_entry.id   AF-A0A1G0QKD4-F1
#
_cell.length_a   1.000
_cell.length_b   1.000
_cell.length_c   1.000
_cell.angle_alpha   90.00
_cell.angle_beta   90.00
_cell.angle_gamma   90.00
#
_symmetry.space_group_name_H-M   'P 1'
#
loop_
_entity.id
_entity.type
_entity.pdbx_description
1 polymer ?
#
loop_
_entity_poly.entity_id
_entity_poly.type
_entity_poly.pdbx_seq_one_letter_code
_entity_poly.pdbx_strand_id
1 'polypeptide(L)' 'MFGNLGAGEIILIVLVILLLFGAKKIPELARGIGKGMSEFKKGLKDVEKEIKEGGDEEKNDSKKS' A
#
# COMPACT_ATOMS: atom_id res chain seq x y z
N MET A 1 35.77 -1.16 -11.36
CA MET A 1 35.94 -1.56 -9.94
C MET A 1 34.76 -1.18 -9.03
N PHE A 2 33.54 -0.93 -9.56
CA PHE A 2 32.33 -0.65 -8.74
C PHE A 2 31.05 -1.25 -9.36
N GLY A 3 31.18 -2.19 -10.30
CA GLY A 3 30.09 -2.61 -11.18
C GLY A 3 29.30 -3.84 -10.72
N ASN A 4 29.68 -4.48 -9.63
CA ASN A 4 29.02 -5.70 -9.16
C ASN A 4 28.76 -5.53 -7.67
N LEU A 5 27.72 -4.76 -7.30
CA LEU A 5 27.08 -4.95 -5.99
C LEU A 5 26.59 -6.39 -5.96
N GLY A 6 27.47 -7.29 -5.57
CA GLY A 6 27.24 -8.71 -5.55
C GLY A 6 26.28 -9.04 -4.42
N ALA A 7 25.76 -10.27 -4.44
CA ALA A 7 24.93 -10.78 -3.35
C ALA A 7 25.60 -10.60 -1.97
N GLY A 8 26.95 -10.66 -1.90
CA GLY A 8 27.72 -10.44 -0.68
C GLY A 8 27.63 -9.02 -0.10
N GLU A 9 27.73 -7.97 -0.92
CA GLU A 9 27.63 -6.58 -0.45
C GLU A 9 26.20 -6.25 -0.01
N ILE A 10 25.20 -6.75 -0.73
CA ILE A 10 23.79 -6.60 -0.33
C ILE A 10 23.55 -7.26 1.04
N ILE A 11 24.08 -8.47 1.26
CA ILE A 11 23.99 -9.16 2.55
C ILE A 11 24.66 -8.34 3.67
N LEU A 12 25.84 -7.75 3.41
CA LEU A 12 26.53 -6.91 4.38
C LEU A 12 25.74 -5.66 4.76
N ILE A 13 25.16 -4.97 3.77
CA ILE A 13 24.30 -3.78 4.01
C ILE A 13 23.07 -4.17 4.83
N VAL A 14 22.40 -5.27 4.45
CA VAL A 14 21.25 -5.79 5.19
C VAL A 14 21.64 -6.15 6.62
N LEU A 15 22.81 -6.77 6.82
CA LEU A 15 23.30 -7.13 8.15
C LEU A 15 23.54 -5.89 9.02
N VAL A 16 24.14 -4.83 8.48
CA VAL A 16 24.34 -3.57 9.21
C VAL A 16 23.00 -2.94 9.59
N ILE A 17 22.03 -2.89 8.67
CA ILE A 17 20.68 -2.38 8.94
C ILE A 17 19.99 -3.23 10.02
N LEU A 18 20.13 -4.55 9.97
CA LEU A 18 19.59 -5.46 10.97
C LEU A 18 20.25 -5.30 12.35
N LEU A 19 21.53 -4.94 12.43
CA LEU A 19 22.20 -4.65 13.70
C LEU A 19 21.73 -3.32 14.30
N LEU A 20 21.54 -2.29 13.47
CA LEU A 20 21.11 -0.96 13.92
C LEU A 20 19.64 -0.95 14.37
N PHE A 21 18.76 -1.56 13.56
CA PHE A 21 17.31 -1.52 13.81
C PHE A 21 16.78 -2.80 14.45
N GLY A 22 17.50 -3.92 14.36
CA GLY A 22 17.04 -5.22 14.81
C GLY A 22 16.18 -5.94 13.77
N ALA A 23 16.29 -7.27 13.70
CA ALA A 23 15.52 -8.11 12.78
C ALA A 23 14.00 -8.04 12.98
N LYS A 24 13.53 -7.60 14.16
CA LYS A 24 12.10 -7.44 14.46
C LYS A 24 11.50 -6.16 13.86
N LYS A 25 12.29 -5.11 13.58
CA LYS A 25 11.76 -3.84 13.08
C LYS A 25 11.28 -3.93 11.64
N ILE A 26 11.97 -4.68 10.78
CA ILE A 26 11.57 -4.87 9.38
C ILE A 26 10.14 -5.45 9.25
N PRO A 27 9.78 -6.60 9.89
CA PRO A 27 8.42 -7.15 9.80
C PRO A 27 7.39 -6.29 10.54
N GLU A 28 7.77 -5.59 11.61
CA GLU A 28 6.91 -4.65 12.32
C GLU A 28 6.50 -3.48 11.41
N LEU A 29 7.46 -2.87 10.72
CA LEU A 29 7.24 -1.81 9.74
C LEU A 29 6.43 -2.31 8.54
N ALA A 30 6.77 -3.47 7.98
CA ALA A 30 6.04 -4.06 6.87
C ALA A 30 4.56 -4.34 7.22
N ARG A 31 4.29 -4.82 8.44
CA ARG A 31 2.91 -5.00 8.94
C ARG A 31 2.18 -3.68 9.10
N GLY A 32 2.85 -2.64 9.61
CA GLY A 32 2.28 -1.30 9.74
C GLY A 32 1.91 -0.70 8.38
N ILE A 33 2.85 -0.71 7.44
CA ILE A 33 2.65 -0.24 6.05
C ILE A 33 1.54 -1.04 5.37
N GLY A 34 1.56 -2.38 5.50
CA GLY A 34 0.56 -3.26 4.88
C GLY A 34 -0.86 -2.98 5.38
N LYS A 35 -1.04 -2.75 6.68
CA LYS A 35 -2.33 -2.34 7.25
C LYS A 35 -2.75 -0.96 6.75
N GLY A 36 -1.85 0.03 6.79
CA GLY A 36 -2.14 1.38 6.31
C GLY A 36 -2.54 1.42 4.83
N MET A 37 -1.81 0.69 3.99
CA MET A 37 -2.12 0.57 2.55
C MET A 37 -3.44 -0.16 2.30
N SER A 38 -3.79 -1.16 3.11
CA SER A 38 -5.06 -1.87 3.02
C SER A 38 -6.24 -0.96 3.36
N GLU A 39 -6.17 -0.21 4.47
CA GLU A 39 -7.21 0.73 4.87
C GLU A 39 -7.31 1.90 3.88
N PHE A 40 -6.18 2.43 3.39
CA PHE A 40 -6.16 3.45 2.35
C PHE A 40 -6.88 2.96 1.07
N LYS A 41 -6.58 1.73 0.62
CA LYS A 41 -7.24 1.15 -0.56
C LYS A 41 -8.74 0.92 -0.36
N LYS A 42 -9.18 0.58 0.87
CA LYS A 42 -10.62 0.46 1.18
C LYS A 42 -11.30 1.82 1.10
N GLY A 43 -10.75 2.84 1.77
CA GLY A 43 -11.28 4.20 1.72
C GLY A 43 -11.41 4.74 0.28
N LEU A 44 -10.40 4.51 -0.56
CA LEU A 44 -10.48 4.88 -1.99
C LEU A 44 -11.62 4.17 -2.73
N LYS A 45 -11.88 2.90 -2.42
CA LYS A 45 -12.98 2.15 -3.04
C LYS A 45 -14.35 2.63 -2.58
N ASP A 46 -14.49 2.98 -1.31
CA ASP A 46 -15.75 3.47 -0.76
C ASP A 46 -16.07 4.85 -1.37
N VAL A 47 -15.07 5.73 -1.50
CA VAL A 47 -15.20 7.01 -2.22
C VAL A 47 -15.57 6.80 -3.68
N GLU A 48 -14.94 5.84 -4.38
CA GLU A 48 -15.28 5.54 -5.78
C GLU A 48 -16.72 5.03 -5.93
N LYS A 49 -17.22 4.25 -4.96
CA LYS A 49 -18.62 3.79 -4.94
C LYS A 49 -19.58 4.94 -4.68
N GLU A 50 -19.32 5.80 -3.71
CA GLU A 50 -20.17 6.97 -3.42
C GLU A 50 -20.27 7.90 -4.64
N ILE A 51 -19.17 8.10 -5.37
CA ILE A 51 -19.15 8.91 -6.60
C ILE A 51 -19.97 8.23 -7.72
N LYS A 52 -19.92 6.89 -7.83
CA LYS A 52 -20.67 6.14 -8.85
C LYS A 52 -22.17 6.06 -8.52
N GLU A 53 -22.51 5.74 -7.29
CA GLU A 53 -23.90 5.57 -6.82
C GLU A 53 -24.62 6.93 -6.72
N GLY A 54 -23.93 8.01 -6.35
CA GLY A 54 -24.49 9.38 -6.35
C GLY A 54 -24.75 9.97 -7.74
N GLY A 55 -24.26 9.35 -8.82
CA GLY A 55 -24.49 9.77 -10.21
C GLY A 55 -25.63 9.03 -10.93
N ASP A 56 -26.14 7.96 -10.34
CA ASP A 56 -27.14 7.08 -10.99
C ASP A 56 -28.59 7.31 -10.50
N GLU A 57 -28.81 8.13 -9.46
CA GLU A 57 -30.16 8.43 -8.96
C GLU A 57 -30.95 9.47 -9.80
N GLU A 58 -30.32 10.21 -10.71
CA GLU A 58 -31.00 11.25 -11.52
C GLU A 58 -31.65 10.73 -12.82
N LYS A 59 -31.52 9.44 -13.17
CA LYS A 59 -31.98 8.90 -14.47
C LYS A 59 -33.24 8.04 -14.46
N ASN A 60 -33.89 7.80 -13.33
CA ASN A 60 -35.01 6.84 -13.27
C ASN A 60 -36.43 7.46 -13.15
N ASP A 61 -36.57 8.79 -13.08
CA ASP A 61 -37.89 9.44 -12.92
C ASP A 61 -38.54 9.94 -14.23
N SER A 62 -37.90 9.76 -15.39
CA SER A 62 -38.41 10.25 -16.69
C SER A 62 -39.08 9.19 -17.57
N LYS A 63 -39.28 7.96 -17.08
CA LYS A 63 -39.88 6.85 -17.86
C LYS A 63 -41.26 6.37 -17.37
N LYS A 64 -41.88 7.11 -16.44
CA LYS A 64 -43.23 6.80 -15.91
C LYS A 64 -44.16 8.03 -15.95
N SER A 65 -44.23 8.70 -17.08
CA SER A 65 -45.31 9.64 -17.43
C SER A 65 -45.64 9.53 -18.90
#